data_AF-A0A7C4E860-F1
#
_entry.id   AF-A0A7C4E860-F1
#
_cell.length_a   1.000
_cell.length_b   1.000
_cell.length_c   1.000
_cell.angle_alpha   90.00
_cell.angle_beta   90.00
_cell.angle_gamma   90.00
#
_symmetry.space_group_name_H-M   'P 1'
#
loop_
_entity.id
_entity.type
_entity.pdbx_description
1 polymer ?
#
loop_
_entity_poly.entity_id
_entity_poly.type
_entity_poly.pdbx_seq_one_letter_code
_entity_poly.pdbx_strand_id
1 'polypeptide(L)' 'MHSGFAALRSNLPMNCRAFLPDVARSSDTEADIARILAIWHDCRTRRGAGGPFLF' A
#
# COMPACT_ATOMS: atom_id res chain seq x y z
N MET A 1 -9.46 2.45 -16.32
CA MET A 1 -8.54 1.95 -15.28
C MET A 1 -9.23 2.13 -13.92
N HIS A 2 -10.24 1.30 -13.60
CA HIS A 2 -11.10 1.44 -12.41
C HIS A 2 -10.66 0.52 -11.25
N SER A 3 -9.53 -0.16 -11.41
CA SER A 3 -8.86 -0.98 -10.41
C SER A 3 -7.56 -0.30 -9.98
N GLY A 4 -7.34 -0.17 -8.67
CA GLY A 4 -6.10 0.38 -8.11
C GLY A 4 -6.28 1.07 -6.76
N PHE A 5 -5.22 1.74 -6.33
CA PHE A 5 -5.14 2.56 -5.11
C PHE A 5 -4.99 4.03 -5.54
N ALA A 6 -6.09 4.61 -6.05
CA ALA A 6 -6.04 5.89 -6.75
C ALA A 6 -5.73 7.07 -5.82
N ALA A 7 -6.32 7.08 -4.62
CA ALA A 7 -6.06 8.11 -3.62
C ALA A 7 -4.61 8.05 -3.15
N LEU A 8 -4.08 6.83 -2.93
CA LEU A 8 -2.67 6.64 -2.62
C LEU A 8 -1.74 7.20 -3.70
N ARG A 9 -1.95 6.84 -4.98
CA ARG A 9 -1.07 7.31 -6.07
C ARG A 9 -1.15 8.82 -6.30
N SER A 10 -2.32 9.41 -6.07
CA SER A 10 -2.53 10.86 -6.22
C SER A 10 -1.84 11.64 -5.10
N ASN A 11 -1.99 11.18 -3.85
CA ASN A 11 -1.52 11.92 -2.68
C ASN A 11 -0.07 11.58 -2.31
N LEU A 12 0.37 10.35 -2.58
CA LEU A 12 1.73 9.84 -2.30
C LEU A 12 2.34 9.26 -3.60
N PRO A 13 2.68 10.12 -4.58
CA PRO A 13 3.36 9.67 -5.79
C PRO A 13 4.77 9.15 -5.45
N MET A 14 5.28 8.22 -6.26
CA MET A 14 6.63 7.69 -6.09
C MET A 14 7.69 8.72 -6.56
N ASN A 15 7.93 9.73 -5.73
CA ASN A 15 9.04 10.67 -5.90
C ASN A 15 10.15 10.36 -4.89
N CYS A 16 11.10 9.54 -5.30
CA CYS A 16 12.21 9.10 -4.43
C CYS A 16 13.20 10.21 -4.06
N ARG A 17 13.06 11.41 -4.63
CA ARG A 17 13.89 12.59 -4.29
C ARG A 17 13.21 13.51 -3.28
N ALA A 18 11.91 13.34 -3.05
CA ALA A 18 11.16 14.17 -2.12
C ALA A 18 11.41 13.72 -0.68
N PHE A 19 11.67 14.67 0.21
CA PHE A 19 11.67 14.47 1.65
C PHE A 19 10.61 15.38 2.25
N LEU A 20 9.49 14.80 2.66
CA LEU A 20 8.30 15.51 3.11
C LEU A 20 7.77 14.88 4.41
N PRO A 21 8.43 15.15 5.57
CA PRO A 21 8.12 14.47 6.84
C PRO A 21 6.72 14.81 7.38
N ASP A 22 6.16 15.97 7.03
CA ASP A 22 4.91 16.49 7.59
C ASP A 22 3.71 16.38 6.63
N VAL A 23 3.77 15.49 5.63
CA VAL A 23 2.64 15.29 4.71
C VAL A 23 1.52 14.54 5.41
N ALA A 24 0.42 15.25 5.63
CA ALA A 24 -0.81 14.65 6.12
C ALA A 24 -1.38 13.66 5.10
N ARG A 25 -1.81 12.49 5.60
CA ARG A 25 -2.48 11.45 4.81
C ARG A 25 -3.98 11.63 4.93
N SER A 26 -4.69 11.62 3.80
CA SER A 26 -6.15 11.68 3.80
C SER A 26 -6.74 10.34 4.25
N SER A 27 -7.99 10.35 4.70
CA SER A 27 -8.74 9.13 5.04
C SER A 27 -8.76 8.10 3.91
N ASP A 28 -8.91 8.57 2.67
CA ASP A 28 -8.96 7.71 1.49
C ASP A 28 -7.59 7.08 1.20
N THR A 29 -6.51 7.83 1.42
CA THR A 29 -5.14 7.30 1.34
C THR A 29 -4.90 6.25 2.42
N GLU A 30 -5.35 6.48 3.65
CA GLU A 30 -5.25 5.48 4.72
C GLU A 30 -6.07 4.22 4.41
N ALA A 31 -7.27 4.36 3.82
CA ALA A 31 -8.08 3.22 3.40
C ALA A 31 -7.38 2.38 2.32
N ASP A 32 -6.76 3.04 1.34
CA ASP A 32 -5.95 2.36 0.32
C ASP A 32 -4.77 1.59 0.94
N ILE A 33 -4.04 2.20 1.88
CA ILE A 33 -2.92 1.56 2.60
C ILE A 33 -3.40 0.35 3.40
N ALA A 34 -4.49 0.50 4.14
CA ALA A 34 -5.07 -0.60 4.93
C ALA A 34 -5.46 -1.79 4.04
N ARG A 35 -5.99 -1.54 2.84
CA ARG A 35 -6.31 -2.60 1.88
C ARG A 35 -5.06 -3.30 1.34
N ILE A 36 -3.96 -2.58 1.08
CA ILE A 36 -2.67 -3.20 0.69
C ILE A 36 -2.17 -4.13 1.79
N LEU A 37 -2.17 -3.65 3.04
CA LEU A 37 -1.73 -4.43 4.20
C LEU A 37 -2.58 -5.70 4.38
N ALA A 38 -3.90 -5.60 4.22
CA ALA A 38 -4.79 -6.74 4.29
C ALA A 38 -4.47 -7.80 3.22
N ILE A 39 -4.21 -7.39 1.97
CA ILE A 39 -3.83 -8.30 0.88
C ILE A 39 -2.51 -9.01 1.21
N TRP A 40 -1.49 -8.27 1.65
CA TRP A 40 -0.21 -8.88 2.02
C TRP A 40 -0.32 -9.83 3.20
N HIS A 41 -1.10 -9.46 4.21
CA HIS A 41 -1.34 -10.32 5.35
C HIS A 41 -2.04 -11.62 4.93
N ASP A 42 -3.08 -11.53 4.10
CA ASP A 42 -3.78 -12.70 3.58
C ASP A 42 -2.84 -13.62 2.77
N CYS A 43 -2.03 -13.06 1.87
CA CYS A 43 -1.04 -13.83 1.11
C CYS A 43 -0.01 -14.51 2.03
N ARG A 44 0.55 -13.78 2.99
CA ARG A 44 1.53 -14.33 3.95
C ARG A 44 0.90 -15.41 4.84
N THR A 45 -0.34 -15.23 5.28
CA THR A 45 -1.05 -16.22 6.08
C THR A 45 -1.29 -17.50 5.30
N ARG A 46 -1.62 -17.40 4.00
CA ARG A 46 -1.90 -18.58 3.16
C ARG A 46 -0.66 -19.30 2.64
N ARG A 47 0.43 -18.56 2.36
CA ARG A 47 1.58 -19.07 1.58
C ARG A 47 2.94 -18.80 2.21
N GLY A 48 3.01 -17.97 3.25
CA GLY A 48 4.27 -17.47 3.82
C GLY A 48 5.11 -18.50 4.57
N ALA A 49 4.59 -19.71 4.82
CA ALA A 49 5.36 -20.81 5.40
C ALA A 49 6.40 -21.40 4.43
N GLY A 50 6.20 -21.22 3.12
CA GLY A 50 7.06 -21.80 2.07
C GLY A 50 8.31 -21.00 1.73
N GLY A 51 8.54 -19.84 2.35
CA GLY A 51 9.71 -19.01 2.10
C GLY A 51 9.40 -17.50 2.07
N PRO A 52 10.29 -16.69 1.47
CA PRO A 52 10.19 -15.24 1.52
C PRO A 52 9.14 -14.65 0.56
N PHE A 53 8.61 -15.44 -0.37
CA PHE A 53 7.66 -14.97 -1.38
C PHE A 53 6.21 -15.07 -0.89
N LEU A 54 5.32 -14.30 -1.54
CA LEU A 54 3.90 -14.24 -1.18
C LEU A 54 3.05 -15.36 -1.81
N PHE A 55 3.63 -16.18 -2.70
CA PHE A 55 2.94 -17.27 -3.40
C PHE A 55 3.93 -18.35 -3.89
#